data_AF-I4F4A6-F1
#
_entry.id   AF-I4F4A6-F1
#
_cell.length_a   1.000
_cell.length_b   1.000
_cell.length_c   1.000
_cell.angle_alpha   90.00
_cell.angle_beta   90.00
_cell.angle_gamma   90.00
#
_symmetry.space_group_name_H-M   'P 1'
#
loop_
_entity.id
_entity.type
_entity.pdbx_description
1 polymer ?
#
loop_
_entity_poly.entity_id
_entity_poly.type
_entity_poly.pdbx_seq_one_letter_code
_entity_poly.pdbx_strand_id
1 'polypeptide(L)'
;MILWPVVAVVGFVVLAALVIALATSSTAQYEFERNQVQAQRQRAAVPAGVAAAAGGTAVPVEAEQPGSATAEAQAVAVSVAAHPAGKRVAGQGTPPAWWLVDDPDDGSGERVVAGPFRDRIEADWAALSGGLAESGRAVHGVLHADGRVVRRQSEEERVWLSDLGDQLDRLPPEWDGPLADEDELVTLVVEVAGGLVEAGLALHDCAGEEPAGGVCLTPEPGRPGVLVSWHQHARMANDQVHGASVHAALQRTMNAAIGGCLSQLGFEVEPYGESGCWLVTLD
;
A
#
# COMPACT_ATOMS: atom_id res chain seq x y z
N MET A 1 -38.59 28.16 -33.07
CA MET A 1 -37.13 27.89 -32.99
C MET A 1 -36.46 28.42 -31.71
N ILE A 2 -37.17 29.07 -30.77
CA ILE A 2 -36.58 29.63 -29.53
C ILE A 2 -36.58 28.63 -28.36
N LEU A 3 -37.35 27.53 -28.44
CA LEU A 3 -37.44 26.55 -27.36
C LEU A 3 -36.12 25.81 -27.08
N TRP A 4 -35.33 25.54 -28.11
CA TRP A 4 -34.06 24.81 -28.00
C TRP A 4 -32.95 25.58 -27.24
N PRO A 5 -32.68 26.87 -27.55
CA PRO A 5 -31.69 27.63 -26.78
C PRO A 5 -32.12 27.84 -25.32
N VAL A 6 -33.42 27.96 -25.03
CA VAL A 6 -33.90 28.09 -23.65
C VAL A 6 -33.63 26.81 -22.84
N VAL A 7 -33.87 25.63 -23.42
CA VAL A 7 -33.58 24.35 -22.76
C VAL A 7 -32.09 24.17 -22.49
N ALA A 8 -31.22 24.55 -23.44
CA ALA A 8 -29.77 24.47 -23.27
C ALA A 8 -29.26 25.40 -22.16
N VAL A 9 -29.78 26.64 -22.09
CA VAL A 9 -29.40 27.59 -21.04
C VAL A 9 -29.88 27.11 -19.67
N VAL A 10 -31.12 26.61 -19.57
CA VAL A 10 -31.63 26.06 -18.31
C VAL A 10 -30.83 24.85 -17.87
N GLY A 11 -30.52 23.92 -18.79
CA GLY A 11 -29.68 22.76 -18.49
C GLY A 11 -28.30 23.13 -17.99
N PHE A 12 -27.65 24.11 -18.64
CA PHE A 12 -26.35 24.62 -18.22
C PHE A 12 -26.39 25.26 -16.82
N VAL A 13 -27.41 26.07 -16.51
CA VAL A 13 -27.56 26.70 -15.20
C VAL A 13 -27.79 25.65 -14.10
N VAL A 14 -28.58 24.61 -14.37
CA VAL A 14 -28.81 23.51 -13.42
C VAL A 14 -27.52 22.74 -13.16
N LEU A 15 -26.75 22.42 -14.20
CA LEU A 15 -25.46 21.74 -14.07
C LEU A 15 -24.45 22.58 -13.29
N ALA A 16 -24.35 23.88 -13.59
CA ALA A 16 -23.45 24.80 -12.89
C ALA A 16 -23.81 24.92 -11.40
N ALA A 17 -25.11 25.04 -11.07
CA ALA A 17 -25.56 25.08 -9.68
C ALA A 17 -25.23 23.78 -8.93
N LEU A 18 -25.35 22.63 -9.61
CA LEU A 18 -25.06 21.32 -9.03
C LEU A 18 -23.56 21.14 -8.75
N VAL A 19 -22.69 21.55 -9.69
CA VAL A 19 -21.23 21.55 -9.49
C VAL A 19 -20.83 22.43 -8.32
N ILE A 20 -21.40 23.63 -8.20
CA ILE A 20 -21.12 24.55 -7.09
C ILE A 20 -21.57 23.93 -5.76
N ALA A 21 -22.76 23.35 -5.70
CA ALA A 21 -23.26 22.69 -4.50
C ALA A 21 -22.34 21.53 -4.06
N LEU A 22 -21.93 20.69 -5.02
CA LEU A 22 -21.07 19.54 -4.77
C LEU A 22 -19.66 19.95 -4.30
N ALA A 23 -19.11 21.00 -4.90
CA ALA A 23 -17.84 21.59 -4.47
C ALA A 23 -17.94 22.12 -3.03
N THR A 24 -19.02 22.85 -2.70
CA THR A 24 -19.19 23.39 -1.35
C THR A 24 -19.41 22.31 -0.28
N SER A 25 -20.08 21.19 -0.61
CA SER A 25 -20.23 20.07 0.33
C SER A 25 -18.91 19.32 0.56
N SER A 26 -18.06 19.20 -0.47
CA SER A 26 -16.75 18.55 -0.37
C SER A 26 -15.80 19.34 0.53
N THR A 27 -15.74 20.66 0.37
CA THR A 27 -14.89 21.50 1.22
C THR A 27 -15.35 21.53 2.68
N ALA A 28 -16.67 21.49 2.94
CA ALA A 28 -17.19 21.46 4.31
C ALA A 28 -16.80 20.18 5.05
N GLN A 29 -16.93 19.02 4.40
CA GLN A 29 -16.62 17.73 5.02
C GLN A 29 -15.11 17.60 5.30
N TYR A 30 -14.26 18.12 4.40
CA TYR A 30 -12.81 18.16 4.59
C TYR A 30 -12.38 19.05 5.77
N GLU A 31 -13.03 20.20 5.98
CA GLU A 31 -12.73 21.05 7.14
C GLU A 31 -13.22 20.44 8.47
N PHE A 32 -14.34 19.71 8.47
CA PHE A 32 -14.82 19.02 9.67
C PHE A 32 -13.90 17.88 10.08
N GLU A 33 -13.40 17.09 9.14
CA GLU A 33 -12.51 15.96 9.40
C GLU A 33 -11.14 16.44 9.89
N ARG A 34 -10.60 17.50 9.26
CA ARG A 34 -9.34 18.13 9.69
C ARG A 34 -9.42 18.75 11.08
N ASN A 35 -10.55 19.38 11.43
CA ASN A 35 -10.76 19.95 12.77
C ASN A 35 -10.91 18.86 13.85
N GLN A 36 -11.50 17.69 13.52
CA GLN A 36 -11.58 16.57 14.46
C GLN A 36 -10.21 15.97 14.78
N VAL A 37 -9.35 15.81 13.77
CA VAL A 37 -7.98 15.29 13.95
C VAL A 37 -7.11 16.26 14.77
N GLN A 38 -7.25 17.58 14.55
CA GLN A 38 -6.55 18.58 15.37
C GLN A 38 -7.07 18.62 16.82
N ALA A 39 -8.38 18.50 17.04
CA ALA A 39 -8.97 18.45 18.38
C ALA A 39 -8.56 17.18 19.16
N GLN A 40 -8.42 16.03 18.48
CA GLN A 40 -7.89 14.81 19.08
C GLN A 40 -6.40 14.93 19.41
N ARG A 41 -5.60 15.52 18.52
CA ARG A 41 -4.16 15.79 18.77
C ARG A 41 -3.94 16.77 19.92
N GLN A 42 -4.78 17.80 20.06
CA GLN A 42 -4.74 18.73 21.20
C GLN A 42 -5.21 18.08 22.51
N ARG A 43 -6.17 17.14 22.48
CA ARG A 43 -6.53 16.34 23.67
C ARG A 43 -5.44 15.36 24.08
N ALA A 44 -4.66 14.86 23.12
CA ALA A 44 -3.49 14.02 23.38
C ALA A 44 -2.25 14.83 23.80
N ALA A 45 -2.18 16.13 23.46
CA ALA A 45 -1.09 17.02 23.80
C ALA A 45 -1.45 17.96 24.99
N VAL A 46 -1.12 17.47 26.19
CA VAL A 46 -0.73 18.17 27.44
C VAL A 46 -1.87 18.80 28.32
N PRO A 47 -1.76 18.81 29.68
CA PRO A 47 -0.58 19.27 30.42
C PRO A 47 0.07 18.25 31.36
N ALA A 48 1.35 17.98 31.13
CA ALA A 48 2.33 17.72 32.17
C ALA A 48 2.62 19.07 32.83
N GLY A 49 1.94 19.33 33.95
CA GLY A 49 2.09 20.51 34.77
C GLY A 49 2.25 20.13 36.24
N VAL A 50 3.51 20.13 36.69
CA VAL A 50 4.01 20.54 38.02
C VAL A 50 3.44 19.83 39.27
N ALA A 51 4.28 19.01 39.94
CA ALA A 51 4.45 19.06 41.39
C ALA A 51 5.70 18.26 41.83
N ALA A 52 6.71 18.97 42.31
CA ALA A 52 7.79 18.43 43.11
C ALA A 52 7.41 18.48 44.61
N ALA A 53 7.83 17.43 45.34
CA ALA A 53 8.06 17.33 46.78
C ALA A 53 6.86 17.38 47.76
N ALA A 54 6.61 16.27 48.49
CA ALA A 54 6.97 16.10 49.92
C ALA A 54 6.14 15.00 50.62
N GLY A 55 6.83 14.02 51.21
CA GLY A 55 6.64 13.49 52.57
C GLY A 55 5.31 12.85 53.02
N GLY A 56 5.42 11.60 53.51
CA GLY A 56 4.89 11.25 54.84
C GLY A 56 3.59 10.44 54.92
N THR A 57 3.76 9.12 55.12
CA THR A 57 3.08 8.24 56.10
C THR A 57 1.62 8.52 56.52
N ALA A 58 0.70 7.59 56.21
CA ALA A 58 -0.21 6.93 57.19
C ALA A 58 -1.19 5.95 56.51
N VAL A 59 -1.30 4.76 57.09
CA VAL A 59 -2.31 3.68 56.94
C VAL A 59 -3.36 3.88 58.06
N PRO A 60 -4.53 3.20 58.22
CA PRO A 60 -5.35 2.27 57.38
C PRO A 60 -6.85 2.70 57.27
N VAL A 61 -7.72 1.90 56.62
CA VAL A 61 -8.92 1.21 57.20
C VAL A 61 -9.87 0.69 56.10
N GLU A 62 -9.93 -0.64 56.02
CA GLU A 62 -11.05 -1.58 55.82
C GLU A 62 -12.48 -1.06 55.53
N ALA A 63 -13.14 -1.59 54.48
CA ALA A 63 -14.50 -2.18 54.54
C ALA A 63 -14.99 -2.73 53.18
N GLU A 64 -15.30 -4.03 53.18
CA GLU A 64 -16.48 -4.71 52.61
C GLU A 64 -16.98 -4.46 51.17
N GLN A 65 -16.69 -5.47 50.33
CA GLN A 65 -17.66 -6.40 49.66
C GLN A 65 -18.66 -5.95 48.56
N PRO A 66 -19.08 -6.91 47.70
CA PRO A 66 -19.42 -6.68 46.30
C PRO A 66 -20.93 -6.55 46.05
N GLY A 67 -21.29 -5.69 45.10
CA GLY A 67 -22.66 -5.49 44.63
C GLY A 67 -22.74 -5.66 43.11
N SER A 68 -23.32 -6.79 42.71
CA SER A 68 -23.86 -7.12 41.39
C SER A 68 -24.67 -5.98 40.74
N ALA A 69 -24.50 -5.78 39.42
CA ALA A 69 -25.60 -5.77 38.43
C ALA A 69 -25.13 -5.33 37.03
N THR A 70 -25.22 -6.27 36.09
CA THR A 70 -25.78 -6.12 34.72
C THR A 70 -25.52 -4.84 33.93
N ALA A 71 -24.76 -4.96 32.84
CA ALA A 71 -25.10 -4.31 31.58
C ALA A 71 -24.62 -5.20 30.42
N GLU A 72 -25.60 -5.79 29.75
CA GLU A 72 -25.48 -6.46 28.46
C GLU A 72 -24.82 -5.53 27.45
N ALA A 73 -23.75 -6.02 26.81
CA ALA A 73 -23.28 -5.50 25.54
C ALA A 73 -23.13 -6.68 24.59
N GLN A 74 -24.26 -7.14 24.06
CA GLN A 74 -24.32 -7.91 22.82
C GLN A 74 -23.79 -7.02 21.69
N ALA A 75 -22.47 -7.01 21.50
CA ALA A 75 -21.88 -6.59 20.25
C ALA A 75 -21.99 -7.76 19.27
N VAL A 76 -23.07 -7.76 18.50
CA VAL A 76 -23.23 -8.62 17.32
C VAL A 76 -22.11 -8.25 16.35
N ALA A 77 -21.07 -9.08 16.31
CA ALA A 77 -20.01 -8.98 15.33
C ALA A 77 -20.62 -9.26 13.95
N VAL A 78 -20.67 -8.23 13.11
CA VAL A 78 -21.05 -8.34 11.71
C VAL A 78 -20.06 -9.27 11.02
N SER A 79 -20.61 -10.31 10.40
CA SER A 79 -19.90 -11.38 9.69
C SER A 79 -18.98 -10.80 8.62
N VAL A 80 -17.68 -10.99 8.79
CA VAL A 80 -16.66 -10.75 7.77
C VAL A 80 -16.95 -11.65 6.56
N ALA A 81 -16.85 -11.09 5.36
CA ALA A 81 -16.93 -11.80 4.10
C ALA A 81 -16.07 -13.08 4.15
N ALA A 82 -16.61 -14.19 3.64
CA ALA A 82 -15.96 -15.49 3.62
C ALA A 82 -14.87 -15.54 2.53
N HIS A 83 -13.88 -14.66 2.61
CA HIS A 83 -12.66 -14.80 1.83
C HIS A 83 -11.82 -15.94 2.44
N PRO A 84 -11.24 -16.87 1.65
CA PRO A 84 -10.42 -17.96 2.18
C PRO A 84 -9.24 -17.49 3.04
N ALA A 85 -8.78 -16.23 2.87
CA ALA A 85 -7.77 -15.59 3.72
C ALA A 85 -8.23 -15.30 5.16
N GLY A 86 -9.54 -15.33 5.44
CA GLY A 86 -10.13 -14.98 6.75
C GLY A 86 -10.30 -16.15 7.73
N LYS A 87 -10.00 -17.40 7.32
CA LYS A 87 -10.05 -18.55 8.24
C LYS A 87 -8.93 -18.44 9.26
N ARG A 88 -9.19 -17.76 10.38
CA ARG A 88 -8.39 -17.86 11.60
C ARG A 88 -8.41 -19.33 12.02
N VAL A 89 -7.35 -20.07 11.71
CA VAL A 89 -7.09 -21.37 12.31
C VAL A 89 -6.95 -21.11 13.80
N ALA A 90 -8.03 -21.38 14.53
CA ALA A 90 -8.12 -21.22 15.96
C ALA A 90 -7.26 -22.31 16.61
N GLY A 91 -5.99 -22.00 16.81
CA GLY A 91 -5.13 -22.64 17.79
C GLY A 91 -4.50 -21.55 18.63
N GLN A 92 -4.41 -21.76 19.96
CA GLN A 92 -3.50 -21.00 20.83
C GLN A 92 -2.06 -21.30 20.41
N GLY A 93 -1.65 -20.79 19.24
CA GLY A 93 -0.31 -20.94 18.71
C GLY A 93 0.63 -19.91 19.34
N THR A 94 1.91 -20.25 19.37
CA THR A 94 3.01 -19.30 19.60
C THR A 94 2.80 -18.04 18.75
N PRO A 95 3.09 -16.82 19.26
CA PRO A 95 3.06 -15.63 18.40
C PRO A 95 3.92 -15.83 17.15
N PRO A 96 3.59 -15.18 16.02
CA PRO A 96 4.41 -15.26 14.81
C PRO A 96 5.87 -14.90 15.10
N ALA A 97 6.79 -15.71 14.58
CA ALA A 97 8.23 -15.52 14.73
C ALA A 97 8.98 -16.07 13.52
N TRP A 98 10.30 -15.89 13.49
CA TRP A 98 11.16 -16.47 12.46
C TRP A 98 11.53 -17.91 12.82
N TRP A 99 11.34 -18.83 11.89
CA TRP A 99 11.67 -20.24 12.02
C TRP A 99 12.59 -20.66 10.89
N LEU A 100 13.56 -21.51 11.18
CA LEU A 100 14.33 -22.17 10.13
C LEU A 100 13.61 -23.44 9.74
N VAL A 101 13.30 -23.56 8.46
CA VAL A 101 12.61 -24.69 7.86
C VAL A 101 13.56 -25.34 6.86
N ASP A 102 13.64 -26.66 6.90
CA ASP A 102 14.34 -27.46 5.89
C ASP A 102 13.28 -28.06 4.95
N ASP A 103 13.49 -27.93 3.65
CA ASP A 103 12.66 -28.57 2.62
C ASP A 103 13.47 -29.69 1.97
N PRO A 104 13.36 -30.93 2.49
CA PRO A 104 14.08 -32.05 1.92
C PRO A 104 13.52 -32.39 0.53
N ASP A 105 14.41 -32.63 -0.43
CA ASP A 105 14.10 -33.02 -1.82
C ASP A 105 13.24 -34.31 -1.95
N ASP A 106 12.99 -35.00 -0.84
CA ASP A 106 12.23 -36.25 -0.77
C ASP A 106 10.70 -36.07 -0.78
N GLY A 107 10.22 -34.81 -0.82
CA GLY A 107 8.79 -34.49 -0.89
C GLY A 107 8.03 -34.69 0.43
N SER A 108 8.73 -34.89 1.55
CA SER A 108 8.11 -34.95 2.89
C SER A 108 7.59 -33.59 3.38
N GLY A 109 8.01 -32.52 2.70
CA GLY A 109 7.56 -31.15 2.86
C GLY A 109 8.23 -30.41 4.02
N GLU A 110 8.22 -29.08 3.91
CA GLU A 110 8.77 -28.12 4.86
C GLU A 110 8.62 -28.51 6.34
N ARG A 111 9.76 -28.79 7.00
CA ARG A 111 9.83 -29.12 8.43
C ARG A 111 10.67 -28.11 9.19
N VAL A 112 10.18 -27.67 10.36
CA VAL A 112 10.96 -26.81 11.25
C VAL A 112 12.14 -27.56 11.85
N VAL A 113 13.32 -26.97 11.70
CA VAL A 113 14.58 -27.46 12.26
C VAL A 113 15.07 -26.63 13.43
N ALA A 114 14.77 -25.33 13.49
CA ALA A 114 15.16 -24.45 14.59
C ALA A 114 14.27 -23.20 14.71
N GLY A 115 14.33 -22.53 15.87
CA GLY A 115 13.61 -21.30 16.19
C GLY A 115 12.90 -21.36 17.55
N PRO A 116 12.15 -20.31 17.94
CA PRO A 116 11.96 -19.06 17.20
C PRO A 116 13.21 -18.15 17.26
N PHE A 117 13.53 -17.48 16.16
CA PHE A 117 14.58 -16.47 16.04
C PHE A 117 14.00 -15.06 16.12
N ARG A 118 14.84 -14.08 16.50
CA ARG A 118 14.39 -12.68 16.63
C ARG A 118 14.13 -12.01 15.30
N ASP A 119 14.94 -12.33 14.28
CA ASP A 119 14.89 -11.76 12.95
C ASP A 119 15.34 -12.77 11.89
N ARG A 120 15.10 -12.44 10.61
CA ARG A 120 15.51 -13.24 9.46
C ARG A 120 17.02 -13.50 9.47
N ILE A 121 17.81 -12.48 9.81
CA ILE A 121 19.28 -12.54 9.80
C ILE A 121 19.77 -13.63 10.76
N GLU A 122 19.24 -13.70 11.98
CA GLU A 122 19.60 -14.74 12.94
C GLU A 122 19.23 -16.15 12.46
N ALA A 123 18.07 -16.31 11.82
CA ALA A 123 17.65 -17.58 11.23
C ALA A 123 18.57 -18.02 10.07
N ASP A 124 18.95 -17.08 9.19
CA ASP A 124 19.86 -17.34 8.07
C ASP A 124 21.28 -17.68 8.57
N TRP A 125 21.77 -17.01 9.62
CA TRP A 125 23.04 -17.38 10.26
C TRP A 125 22.99 -18.78 10.88
N ALA A 126 21.86 -19.18 11.47
CA ALA A 126 21.66 -20.53 11.97
C ALA A 126 21.66 -21.56 10.84
N ALA A 127 21.06 -21.25 9.68
CA ALA A 127 21.11 -22.10 8.49
C ALA A 127 22.54 -22.31 8.00
N LEU A 128 23.31 -21.21 7.86
CA LEU A 128 24.68 -21.24 7.39
C LEU A 128 25.60 -22.03 8.33
N SER A 129 25.51 -21.78 9.64
CA SER A 129 26.33 -22.46 10.65
C SER A 129 25.93 -23.92 10.86
N GLY A 130 24.66 -24.26 10.60
CA GLY A 130 24.11 -25.61 10.69
C GLY A 130 24.32 -26.48 9.45
N GLY A 131 24.96 -25.96 8.39
CA GLY A 131 25.18 -26.70 7.13
C GLY A 131 23.91 -26.85 6.29
N LEU A 132 22.90 -26.00 6.50
CA LEU A 132 21.62 -25.96 5.78
C LEU A 132 21.54 -24.74 4.86
N ALA A 133 22.66 -24.20 4.39
CA ALA A 133 22.65 -22.98 3.57
C ALA A 133 21.93 -23.15 2.22
N GLU A 134 21.88 -24.37 1.69
CA GLU A 134 21.28 -24.67 0.38
C GLU A 134 19.81 -25.11 0.48
N SER A 135 19.42 -25.79 1.57
CA SER A 135 18.07 -26.34 1.76
C SER A 135 17.24 -25.61 2.83
N GLY A 136 17.91 -24.93 3.77
CA GLY A 136 17.29 -24.24 4.89
C GLY A 136 16.82 -22.84 4.50
N ARG A 137 15.57 -22.52 4.82
CA ARG A 137 14.97 -21.21 4.57
C ARG A 137 14.37 -20.63 5.84
N ALA A 138 14.66 -19.36 6.10
CA ALA A 138 13.97 -18.58 7.13
C ALA A 138 12.52 -18.30 6.71
N VAL A 139 11.56 -18.68 7.55
CA VAL A 139 10.13 -18.49 7.32
C VAL A 139 9.51 -17.80 8.52
N HIS A 140 8.81 -16.68 8.27
CA HIS A 140 8.03 -16.01 9.29
C HIS A 140 6.63 -16.63 9.40
N GLY A 141 6.22 -17.02 10.61
CA GLY A 141 4.93 -17.68 10.80
C GLY A 141 4.67 -18.22 12.19
N VAL A 142 3.56 -18.94 12.30
CA VAL A 142 3.14 -19.61 13.54
C VAL A 142 3.48 -21.09 13.43
N LEU A 143 4.24 -21.61 14.39
CA LEU A 143 4.48 -23.04 14.52
C LEU A 143 3.18 -23.74 14.91
N HIS A 144 2.75 -24.68 14.07
CA HIS A 144 1.59 -25.52 14.32
C HIS A 144 2.01 -26.82 15.05
N ALA A 145 1.05 -27.48 15.69
CA ALA A 145 1.30 -28.64 16.54
C ALA A 145 1.86 -29.87 15.79
N ASP A 146 1.71 -29.91 14.47
CA ASP A 146 2.28 -30.92 13.58
C ASP A 146 3.76 -30.66 13.24
N GLY A 147 4.37 -29.60 13.77
CA GLY A 147 5.76 -29.23 13.52
C GLY A 147 5.98 -28.46 12.22
N ARG A 148 4.91 -28.01 11.55
CA ARG A 148 4.97 -27.16 10.35
C ARG A 148 4.73 -25.69 10.70
N VAL A 149 5.25 -24.79 9.87
CA VAL A 149 5.01 -23.35 10.02
C VAL A 149 3.88 -22.94 9.10
N VAL A 150 2.82 -22.40 9.69
CA VAL A 150 1.80 -21.67 8.93
C VAL A 150 2.34 -20.27 8.69
N ARG A 151 2.69 -19.99 7.43
CA ARG A 151 3.27 -18.70 7.04
C ARG A 151 2.38 -17.52 7.44
N ARG A 152 3.03 -16.44 7.87
CA ARG A 152 2.40 -15.14 8.15
C ARG A 152 3.27 -14.05 7.58
N GLN A 153 2.65 -13.00 7.09
CA GLN A 153 3.36 -11.83 6.62
C GLN A 153 4.23 -11.24 7.74
N SER A 154 5.49 -10.99 7.41
CA SER A 154 6.44 -10.34 8.31
C SER A 154 6.12 -8.84 8.45
N GLU A 155 6.78 -8.15 9.39
CA GLU A 155 6.64 -6.69 9.50
C GLU A 155 7.22 -5.98 8.27
N GLU A 156 8.39 -6.41 7.79
CA GLU A 156 9.04 -5.89 6.58
C GLU A 156 8.13 -6.03 5.35
N GLU A 157 7.51 -7.20 5.18
CA GLU A 157 6.57 -7.46 4.08
C GLU A 157 5.30 -6.60 4.18
N ARG A 158 4.78 -6.34 5.39
CA ARG A 158 3.63 -5.45 5.58
C ARG A 158 3.97 -4.00 5.26
N VAL A 159 5.16 -3.55 5.64
CA VAL A 159 5.64 -2.20 5.30
C VAL A 159 5.77 -2.07 3.78
N TRP A 160 6.37 -3.06 3.12
CA TRP A 160 6.46 -3.08 1.65
C TRP A 160 5.09 -3.09 0.97
N LEU A 161 4.14 -3.93 1.43
CA LEU A 161 2.79 -3.96 0.88
C LEU A 161 2.04 -2.64 1.10
N SER A 162 2.28 -1.98 2.23
CA SER A 162 1.71 -0.64 2.50
C SER A 162 2.27 0.39 1.53
N ASP A 163 3.59 0.41 1.32
CA ASP A 163 4.25 1.32 0.37
C ASP A 163 3.77 1.05 -1.06
N LEU A 164 3.69 -0.22 -1.48
CA LEU A 164 3.14 -0.58 -2.79
C LEU A 164 1.68 -0.11 -2.94
N GLY A 165 0.85 -0.26 -1.91
CA GLY A 165 -0.51 0.28 -1.89
C GLY A 165 -0.54 1.80 -2.10
N ASP A 166 0.28 2.53 -1.33
CA ASP A 166 0.42 3.99 -1.46
C ASP A 166 0.94 4.42 -2.86
N GLN A 167 1.68 3.56 -3.55
CA GLN A 167 2.10 3.79 -4.94
C GLN A 167 0.97 3.49 -5.93
N LEU A 168 0.23 2.40 -5.76
CA LEU A 168 -0.89 2.04 -6.63
C LEU A 168 -2.03 3.06 -6.56
N ASP A 169 -2.25 3.69 -5.40
CA ASP A 169 -3.22 4.79 -5.23
C ASP A 169 -2.90 6.02 -6.08
N ARG A 170 -1.69 6.11 -6.65
CA ARG A 170 -1.23 7.19 -7.55
C ARG A 170 -1.56 6.93 -9.01
N LEU A 171 -2.01 5.73 -9.35
CA LEU A 171 -2.36 5.36 -10.71
C LEU A 171 -3.44 6.31 -11.26
N PRO A 172 -3.40 6.61 -12.57
CA PRO A 172 -4.33 7.56 -13.13
C PRO A 172 -5.75 6.95 -13.22
N PRO A 173 -6.81 7.79 -13.30
CA PRO A 173 -8.20 7.34 -13.20
C PRO A 173 -8.66 6.34 -14.27
N GLU A 174 -7.90 6.17 -15.35
CA GLU A 174 -8.19 5.15 -16.36
C GLU A 174 -8.12 3.73 -15.80
N TRP A 175 -7.46 3.53 -14.65
CA TRP A 175 -7.43 2.27 -13.90
C TRP A 175 -8.64 2.05 -12.97
N ASP A 176 -9.41 3.11 -12.66
CA ASP A 176 -10.60 3.05 -11.80
C ASP A 176 -11.85 2.53 -12.54
N GLY A 177 -11.73 2.25 -13.83
CA GLY A 177 -12.81 1.69 -14.65
C GLY A 177 -13.21 0.28 -14.19
N PRO A 178 -14.36 -0.24 -14.66
CA PRO A 178 -14.78 -1.61 -14.38
C PRO A 178 -13.87 -2.60 -15.13
N LEU A 179 -12.67 -2.80 -14.60
CA LEU A 179 -11.81 -3.94 -14.90
C LEU A 179 -12.29 -5.10 -14.01
N ALA A 180 -12.29 -6.32 -14.54
CA ALA A 180 -12.66 -7.46 -13.72
C ALA A 180 -11.63 -7.65 -12.60
N ASP A 181 -12.04 -8.14 -11.43
CA ASP A 181 -11.09 -8.46 -10.34
C ASP A 181 -10.01 -9.47 -10.79
N GLU A 182 -10.26 -10.21 -11.87
CA GLU A 182 -9.36 -11.16 -12.53
C GLU A 182 -8.84 -10.65 -13.89
N ASP A 183 -8.80 -9.33 -14.09
CA ASP A 183 -8.25 -8.75 -15.32
C ASP A 183 -6.72 -8.91 -15.34
N GLU A 184 -6.23 -9.63 -16.34
CA GLU A 184 -4.79 -9.85 -16.56
C GLU A 184 -4.03 -8.52 -16.66
N LEU A 185 -4.68 -7.47 -17.16
CA LEU A 185 -4.08 -6.14 -17.24
C LEU A 185 -3.93 -5.48 -15.85
N VAL A 186 -4.87 -5.71 -14.94
CA VAL A 186 -4.76 -5.25 -13.54
C VAL A 186 -3.63 -6.00 -12.83
N THR A 187 -3.51 -7.30 -13.09
CA THR A 187 -2.38 -8.09 -12.56
C THR A 187 -1.05 -7.54 -13.08
N LEU A 188 -0.97 -7.28 -14.39
CA LEU A 188 0.24 -6.74 -15.01
C LEU A 188 0.64 -5.37 -14.44
N VAL A 189 -0.30 -4.43 -14.25
CA VAL A 189 0.06 -3.12 -13.70
C VAL A 189 0.56 -3.21 -12.26
N VAL A 190 0.00 -4.12 -11.45
CA VAL A 190 0.47 -4.36 -10.08
C VAL A 190 1.88 -4.96 -10.08
N GLU A 191 2.16 -5.91 -10.98
CA GLU A 191 3.50 -6.49 -11.12
C GLU A 191 4.53 -5.46 -11.60
N VAL A 192 4.18 -4.66 -12.62
CA VAL A 192 5.04 -3.58 -13.14
C VAL A 192 5.30 -2.53 -12.06
N ALA A 193 4.26 -2.10 -11.33
CA ALA A 193 4.40 -1.16 -10.22
C ALA A 193 5.30 -1.74 -9.11
N GLY A 194 5.06 -2.99 -8.71
CA GLY A 194 5.88 -3.69 -7.72
C GLY A 194 7.35 -3.73 -8.11
N GLY A 195 7.65 -4.16 -9.35
CA GLY A 195 9.02 -4.21 -9.85
C GLY A 195 9.71 -2.84 -9.91
N LEU A 196 8.98 -1.79 -10.30
CA LEU A 196 9.51 -0.42 -10.31
C LEU A 196 9.79 0.09 -8.90
N VAL A 197 8.87 -0.11 -7.96
CA VAL A 197 9.02 0.31 -6.55
C VAL A 197 10.17 -0.44 -5.88
N GLU A 198 10.29 -1.75 -6.12
CA GLU A 198 11.44 -2.56 -5.68
C GLU A 198 12.77 -2.06 -6.27
N ALA A 199 12.77 -1.56 -7.50
CA ALA A 199 13.92 -0.91 -8.12
C ALA A 199 14.19 0.51 -7.59
N GLY A 200 13.36 1.03 -6.68
CA GLY A 200 13.47 2.36 -6.10
C GLY A 200 12.89 3.47 -6.99
N LEU A 201 12.04 3.14 -7.95
CA LEU A 201 11.37 4.09 -8.85
C LEU A 201 9.93 4.31 -8.39
N ALA A 202 9.64 5.52 -7.89
CA ALA A 202 8.30 5.89 -7.47
C ALA A 202 7.37 6.18 -8.66
N LEU A 203 6.08 5.89 -8.48
CA LEU A 203 5.05 6.25 -9.44
C LEU A 203 4.73 7.74 -9.36
N HIS A 204 4.48 8.34 -10.52
CA HIS A 204 3.99 9.70 -10.61
C HIS A 204 2.55 9.74 -10.15
N ASP A 205 2.27 10.69 -9.25
CA ASP A 205 0.93 10.97 -8.77
C ASP A 205 0.13 11.74 -9.83
N CYS A 206 -0.58 10.99 -10.66
CA CYS A 206 -1.41 11.55 -11.72
C CYS A 206 -2.69 12.21 -11.18
N ALA A 207 -3.14 11.79 -10.00
CA ALA A 207 -4.40 12.21 -9.39
C ALA A 207 -4.22 13.36 -8.37
N GLY A 208 -3.02 13.50 -7.80
CA GLY A 208 -2.75 14.43 -6.71
C GLY A 208 -2.00 15.71 -7.08
N GLU A 209 -1.74 16.49 -6.03
CA GLU A 209 -1.10 17.80 -6.11
C GLU A 209 0.44 17.71 -5.98
N GLU A 210 1.00 16.50 -5.84
CA GLU A 210 2.44 16.34 -5.64
C GLU A 210 3.22 16.79 -6.88
N PRO A 211 4.10 17.80 -6.78
CA PRO A 211 4.85 18.31 -7.92
C PRO A 211 5.98 17.37 -8.35
N ALA A 212 6.17 16.24 -7.65
CA ALA A 212 7.25 15.30 -7.87
C ALA A 212 7.11 14.61 -9.23
N GLY A 213 8.26 14.40 -9.88
CA GLY A 213 8.33 13.52 -11.05
C GLY A 213 8.27 12.05 -10.60
N GLY A 214 8.01 11.16 -11.55
CA GLY A 214 7.87 9.73 -11.28
C GLY A 214 7.57 8.94 -12.54
N VAL A 215 7.33 7.64 -12.39
CA VAL A 215 6.92 6.78 -13.51
C VAL A 215 5.40 6.84 -13.69
N CYS A 216 4.94 7.14 -14.90
CA CYS A 216 3.54 7.04 -15.29
C CYS A 216 3.24 5.66 -15.87
N LEU A 217 2.15 5.06 -15.40
CA LEU A 217 1.59 3.81 -15.89
C LEU A 217 0.19 4.07 -16.44
N THR A 218 -0.02 3.85 -17.73
CA THR A 218 -1.30 4.12 -18.40
C THR A 218 -1.72 2.89 -19.21
N PRO A 219 -3.00 2.49 -19.19
CA PRO A 219 -3.43 1.38 -20.03
C PRO A 219 -3.35 1.76 -21.51
N GLU A 220 -2.89 0.83 -22.37
CA GLU A 220 -2.87 1.04 -23.81
C GLU A 220 -4.27 0.75 -24.42
N PRO A 221 -4.90 1.68 -25.16
CA PRO A 221 -6.30 1.55 -25.59
C PRO A 221 -6.53 0.68 -26.84
N GLY A 222 -5.49 0.29 -27.57
CA GLY A 222 -5.54 -0.47 -28.83
C GLY A 222 -5.08 -1.93 -28.75
N ARG A 223 -4.36 -2.32 -27.69
CA ARG A 223 -3.86 -3.67 -27.40
C ARG A 223 -3.61 -3.83 -25.89
N PRO A 224 -3.73 -5.03 -25.34
CA PRO A 224 -3.47 -5.27 -23.93
C PRO A 224 -2.01 -4.94 -23.58
N GLY A 225 -1.81 -4.06 -22.60
CA GLY A 225 -0.50 -3.72 -22.08
C GLY A 225 -0.48 -2.40 -21.32
N VAL A 226 0.64 -2.15 -20.64
CA VAL A 226 0.87 -0.97 -19.82
C VAL A 226 1.89 -0.06 -20.51
N LEU A 227 1.48 1.15 -20.85
CA LEU A 227 2.38 2.21 -21.28
C LEU A 227 3.14 2.76 -20.07
N VAL A 228 4.46 2.75 -20.17
CA VAL A 228 5.38 3.22 -19.14
C VAL A 228 6.17 4.40 -19.68
N SER A 229 6.15 5.50 -18.93
CA SER A 229 6.92 6.70 -19.25
C SER A 229 7.33 7.47 -18.00
N TRP A 230 8.32 8.35 -18.13
CA TRP A 230 8.73 9.24 -17.06
C TRP A 230 7.92 10.54 -17.08
N HIS A 231 7.50 11.02 -15.92
CA HIS A 231 7.01 12.38 -15.73
C HIS A 231 8.07 13.19 -15.00
N GLN A 232 8.49 14.32 -15.57
CA GLN A 232 9.43 15.21 -14.91
C GLN A 232 8.72 16.06 -13.87
N HIS A 233 9.45 16.49 -12.84
CA HIS A 233 8.91 17.40 -11.82
C HIS A 233 8.18 18.59 -12.45
N ALA A 234 7.04 19.00 -11.88
CA ALA A 234 6.12 19.98 -12.43
C ALA A 234 6.81 21.31 -12.81
N ARG A 235 7.75 21.80 -11.98
CA ARG A 235 8.59 22.98 -12.29
C ARG A 235 9.34 22.85 -13.63
N MET A 236 9.85 21.67 -13.97
CA MET A 236 10.57 21.47 -15.22
C MET A 236 9.63 21.26 -16.40
N ALA A 237 8.52 20.55 -16.19
CA ALA A 237 7.49 20.34 -17.21
C ALA A 237 6.76 21.64 -17.58
N ASN A 238 6.39 22.45 -16.60
CA ASN A 238 5.58 23.67 -16.78
C ASN A 238 6.45 24.90 -17.12
N ASP A 239 7.51 25.14 -16.36
CA ASP A 239 8.27 26.40 -16.48
C ASP A 239 9.42 26.30 -17.49
N GLN A 240 9.74 25.07 -17.94
CA GLN A 240 10.87 24.78 -18.85
C GLN A 240 12.14 25.56 -18.46
N VAL A 241 12.49 25.56 -17.17
CA VAL A 241 13.58 26.37 -16.59
C VAL A 241 14.92 26.19 -17.32
N HIS A 242 15.12 25.02 -17.94
CA HIS A 242 16.32 24.67 -18.70
C HIS A 242 16.11 24.62 -20.23
N GLY A 243 14.94 25.02 -20.70
CA GLY A 243 14.53 25.02 -22.11
C GLY A 243 14.01 23.67 -22.62
N ALA A 244 13.22 23.73 -23.69
CA ALA A 244 12.56 22.58 -24.29
C ALA A 244 13.53 21.47 -24.76
N SER A 245 14.73 21.83 -25.22
CA SER A 245 15.73 20.86 -25.69
C SER A 245 16.27 19.99 -24.55
N VAL A 246 16.56 20.59 -23.39
CA VAL A 246 17.02 19.88 -22.19
C VAL A 246 15.89 19.01 -21.64
N HIS A 247 14.67 19.55 -21.58
CA HIS A 247 13.49 18.79 -21.17
C HIS A 247 13.30 17.53 -22.02
N ALA A 248 13.34 17.66 -23.35
CA ALA A 248 13.18 16.52 -24.26
C ALA A 248 14.37 15.53 -24.19
N ALA A 249 15.59 16.02 -23.97
CA ALA A 249 16.76 15.16 -23.79
C ALA A 249 16.66 14.34 -22.50
N LEU A 250 16.29 14.96 -21.38
CA LEU A 250 16.12 14.24 -20.12
C LEU A 250 14.96 13.25 -20.20
N GLN A 251 13.87 13.63 -20.86
CA GLN A 251 12.72 12.75 -21.09
C GLN A 251 13.15 11.44 -21.77
N ARG A 252 13.90 11.53 -22.86
CA ARG A 252 14.42 10.37 -23.59
C ARG A 252 15.38 9.54 -22.75
N THR A 253 16.29 10.19 -22.01
CA THR A 253 17.25 9.49 -21.14
C THR A 253 16.52 8.70 -20.05
N MET A 254 15.57 9.31 -19.37
CA MET A 254 14.81 8.67 -18.30
C MET A 254 13.93 7.54 -18.82
N ASN A 255 13.20 7.76 -19.93
CA ASN A 255 12.42 6.70 -20.52
C ASN A 255 13.29 5.51 -20.95
N ALA A 256 14.46 5.74 -21.56
CA ALA A 256 15.38 4.67 -21.94
C ALA A 256 15.90 3.89 -20.72
N ALA A 257 16.20 4.59 -19.62
CA ALA A 257 16.63 3.94 -18.38
C ALA A 257 15.51 3.07 -17.78
N ILE A 258 14.26 3.56 -17.79
CA ILE A 258 13.10 2.80 -17.30
C ILE A 258 12.87 1.55 -18.15
N GLY A 259 12.87 1.67 -19.49
CA GLY A 259 12.74 0.51 -20.37
C GLY A 259 13.82 -0.54 -20.12
N GLY A 260 15.08 -0.11 -19.95
CA GLY A 260 16.18 -1.00 -19.58
C GLY A 260 15.96 -1.68 -18.23
N CYS A 261 15.47 -0.95 -17.23
CA CYS A 261 15.14 -1.51 -15.92
C CYS A 261 14.06 -2.59 -16.01
N LEU A 262 12.96 -2.31 -16.72
CA LEU A 262 11.87 -3.27 -16.93
C LEU A 262 12.36 -4.56 -17.62
N SER A 263 13.20 -4.44 -18.66
CA SER A 263 13.80 -5.62 -19.29
C SER A 263 14.67 -6.44 -18.32
N GLN A 264 15.45 -5.78 -17.44
CA GLN A 264 16.27 -6.49 -16.45
C GLN A 264 15.43 -7.15 -15.34
N LEU A 265 14.26 -6.60 -15.04
CA LEU A 265 13.28 -7.19 -14.14
C LEU A 265 12.50 -8.36 -14.79
N GLY A 266 12.70 -8.60 -16.09
CA GLY A 266 12.13 -9.75 -16.81
C GLY A 266 10.85 -9.45 -17.57
N PHE A 267 10.40 -8.19 -17.65
CA PHE A 267 9.22 -7.82 -18.42
C PHE A 267 9.49 -7.80 -19.94
N GLU A 268 8.52 -8.28 -20.71
CA GLU A 268 8.50 -8.07 -22.16
C GLU A 268 8.15 -6.61 -22.48
N VAL A 269 9.09 -5.90 -23.09
CA VAL A 269 8.94 -4.48 -23.40
C VAL A 269 9.28 -4.15 -24.84
N GLU A 270 8.51 -3.25 -25.43
CA GLU A 270 8.78 -2.69 -26.75
C GLU A 270 8.73 -1.15 -26.75
N PRO A 271 9.50 -0.49 -27.63
CA PRO A 271 9.39 0.96 -27.80
C PRO A 271 8.01 1.33 -28.35
N TYR A 272 7.38 2.34 -27.76
CA TYR A 272 6.06 2.83 -28.15
C TYR A 272 6.09 4.32 -28.50
N GLY A 273 5.70 4.63 -29.74
CA GLY A 273 5.57 5.99 -30.26
C GLY A 273 6.90 6.75 -30.38
N GLU A 274 6.80 8.03 -30.76
CA GLU A 274 7.97 8.90 -30.96
C GLU A 274 8.45 9.59 -29.67
N SER A 275 7.63 9.56 -28.62
CA SER A 275 7.91 10.09 -27.28
C SER A 275 8.92 9.23 -26.50
N GLY A 276 9.28 8.06 -27.02
CA GLY A 276 10.20 7.12 -26.40
C GLY A 276 9.60 6.43 -25.18
N CYS A 277 8.26 6.29 -25.11
CA CYS A 277 7.60 5.49 -24.09
C CYS A 277 7.89 4.00 -24.34
N TRP A 278 7.62 3.17 -23.33
CA TRP A 278 7.70 1.72 -23.45
C TRP A 278 6.33 1.13 -23.24
N LEU A 279 6.05 0.02 -23.92
CA LEU A 279 4.86 -0.78 -23.70
C LEU A 279 5.29 -2.10 -23.09
N VAL A 280 4.77 -2.41 -21.91
CA VAL A 280 4.87 -3.73 -21.29
C VAL A 280 3.68 -4.56 -21.76
N THR A 281 3.92 -5.74 -22.34
CA THR A 281 2.86 -6.61 -22.86
C THR A 281 2.49 -7.71 -21.88
N LEU A 282 1.28 -8.24 -22.03
CA LEU A 282 0.92 -9.56 -21.51
C LEU A 282 1.56 -10.60 -22.44
N ASP A 283 2.23 -11.61 -21.85
CA ASP A 283 2.78 -12.78 -22.56
C ASP A 283 1.69 -13.64 -23.24
#